data_AF-A0A941NC09-F1
#
_entry.id   AF-A0A941NC09-F1
#
_cell.length_a   1.000
_cell.length_b   1.000
_cell.length_c   1.000
_cell.angle_alpha   90.00
_cell.angle_beta   90.00
_cell.angle_gamma   90.00
#
_symmetry.space_group_name_H-M   'P 1'
#
loop_
_entity.id
_entity.type
_entity.pdbx_description
1 polymer ?
#
loop_
_entity_poly.entity_id
_entity_poly.type
_entity_poly.pdbx_seq_one_letter_code
_entity_poly.pdbx_strand_id
1 'polypeptide(L)'
;MDEAAYELVSPPARKADILFVCDHASNRVPEAYGTLGLEEGQFAAHIAYDIGAAQVTRALAAAYGAPAVLAKWSRLLIDLNRGADDPTLVMKLSDGRIIPGNRDADGAEVEKRLELYYRPYHAAIAEEISRLREDGVVPTIISMHSFTPVWKDFKRPWHVGVLWDKDGRLARPLMAALARAGFTVGDNEPYKGELENDCMYVHGTGNGLPHVLIEIRQDLIATPQAATAFARQLKPIIDEALAQMGPPAIRYTRSLPASEGAPPMDEKTRTELEAAAFRRLVAHLRTRTDVQNIDLMNLAGFCRNCLGDWYREAAAEKGIALDKDQAREIVYGMPPAEWKKRYQTEASAEQKAAFERASSSEAVGKK
;
A
#
# COMPACT_ATOMS: atom_id res chain seq x y z
N MET A 1 -1.92 30.13 -13.00
CA MET A 1 -0.85 29.12 -13.10
C MET A 1 -1.43 27.83 -12.57
N ASP A 2 -1.29 26.74 -13.29
CA ASP A 2 -1.73 25.42 -12.85
C ASP A 2 -0.83 24.99 -11.68
N GLU A 3 -1.34 25.06 -10.45
CA GLU A 3 -0.56 24.69 -9.29
C GLU A 3 -0.69 23.18 -9.04
N ALA A 4 0.36 22.42 -9.38
CA ALA A 4 0.40 20.96 -9.22
C ALA A 4 -0.17 20.50 -7.87
N ALA A 5 -0.98 19.43 -7.85
CA ALA A 5 -1.63 18.90 -6.65
C ALA A 5 -0.67 18.24 -5.65
N TYR A 6 0.49 17.80 -6.13
CA TYR A 6 1.46 17.01 -5.37
C TYR A 6 2.90 17.45 -5.65
N GLU A 7 3.80 17.02 -4.78
CA GLU A 7 5.25 17.00 -5.00
C GLU A 7 5.68 15.56 -5.24
N LEU A 8 6.37 15.32 -6.36
CA LEU A 8 7.04 14.06 -6.62
C LEU A 8 8.54 14.23 -6.36
N VAL A 9 9.04 13.49 -5.38
CA VAL A 9 10.48 13.36 -5.13
C VAL A 9 10.97 12.15 -5.92
N SER A 10 11.76 12.37 -6.96
CA SER A 10 12.37 11.29 -7.74
C SER A 10 13.87 11.22 -7.47
N PRO A 11 14.43 10.05 -7.09
CA PRO A 11 15.87 9.89 -6.94
C PRO A 11 16.55 9.90 -8.32
N PRO A 12 17.79 10.41 -8.46
CA PRO A 12 18.53 10.37 -9.73
C PRO A 12 18.73 8.96 -10.28
N ALA A 13 18.83 7.98 -9.38
CA ALA A 13 18.82 6.57 -9.68
C ALA A 13 18.09 5.84 -8.54
N ARG A 14 17.13 4.99 -8.90
CA ARG A 14 16.38 4.17 -7.96
C ARG A 14 17.32 3.12 -7.34
N LYS A 15 17.30 3.02 -6.01
CA LYS A 15 18.12 2.06 -5.23
C LYS A 15 17.30 1.14 -4.33
N ALA A 16 15.99 1.36 -4.23
CA ALA A 16 15.09 0.56 -3.44
C ALA A 16 13.73 0.38 -4.15
N ASP A 17 13.08 -0.74 -3.88
CA ASP A 17 11.75 -1.12 -4.35
C ASP A 17 10.65 -0.59 -3.40
N ILE A 18 10.83 0.64 -2.92
CA ILE A 18 9.94 1.29 -1.94
C ILE A 18 9.34 2.54 -2.57
N LEU A 19 8.06 2.79 -2.30
CA LEU A 19 7.39 4.07 -2.56
C LEU A 19 6.96 4.70 -1.24
N PHE A 20 7.40 5.92 -0.98
CA PHE A 20 6.93 6.69 0.17
C PHE A 20 5.73 7.56 -0.21
N VAL A 21 4.76 7.66 0.69
CA VAL A 21 3.56 8.48 0.52
C VAL A 21 3.39 9.38 1.74
N CYS A 22 2.91 10.61 1.56
CA CYS A 22 2.57 11.50 2.66
C CYS A 22 1.35 12.35 2.28
N ASP A 23 0.18 11.89 2.70
CA ASP A 23 -1.13 12.45 2.33
C ASP A 23 -1.40 13.81 3.00
N HIS A 24 -0.79 14.05 4.15
CA HIS A 24 -0.98 15.27 4.96
C HIS A 24 0.31 16.09 5.09
N ALA A 25 1.10 16.15 4.01
CA ALA A 25 2.45 16.72 4.03
C ALA A 25 2.54 18.25 4.19
N SER A 26 1.46 18.99 3.92
CA SER A 26 1.49 20.45 3.80
C SER A 26 0.26 21.07 4.41
N ASN A 27 0.40 22.27 4.98
CA ASN A 27 -0.71 23.11 5.44
C ASN A 27 -1.09 24.22 4.46
N ARG A 28 -0.49 24.25 3.27
CA ARG A 28 -0.77 25.28 2.27
C ARG A 28 -2.16 25.08 1.67
N VAL A 29 -2.73 26.16 1.17
CA VAL A 29 -3.99 26.15 0.41
C VAL A 29 -3.79 26.96 -0.87
N PRO A 30 -4.42 26.58 -1.99
CA PRO A 30 -4.33 27.33 -3.24
C PRO A 30 -4.87 28.75 -3.05
N GLU A 31 -4.32 29.71 -3.79
CA GLU A 31 -4.70 31.14 -3.66
C GLU A 31 -6.22 31.35 -3.80
N ALA A 32 -6.86 30.61 -4.71
CA ALA A 32 -8.31 30.66 -4.94
C ALA A 32 -9.17 30.29 -3.70
N TYR A 33 -8.60 29.59 -2.73
CA TYR A 33 -9.27 29.17 -1.49
C TYR A 33 -8.96 30.07 -0.28
N GLY A 34 -8.05 31.05 -0.43
CA GLY A 34 -7.67 31.97 0.63
C GLY A 34 -7.23 31.23 1.89
N THR A 35 -7.84 31.52 3.04
CA THR A 35 -7.58 30.82 4.31
C THR A 35 -8.70 29.83 4.68
N LEU A 36 -9.61 29.50 3.76
CA LEU A 36 -10.86 28.80 4.10
C LEU A 36 -11.65 29.48 5.25
N GLY A 37 -11.42 30.79 5.47
CA GLY A 37 -12.00 31.55 6.57
C GLY A 37 -11.46 31.23 7.96
N LEU A 38 -10.33 30.51 8.06
CA LEU A 38 -9.64 30.23 9.33
C LEU A 38 -8.61 31.32 9.66
N GLU A 39 -8.29 31.44 10.95
CA GLU A 39 -7.23 32.32 11.44
C GLU A 39 -5.84 31.74 11.13
N GLU A 40 -4.83 32.61 10.97
CA GLU A 40 -3.47 32.25 10.53
C GLU A 40 -2.81 31.16 11.40
N GLY A 41 -3.06 31.16 12.71
CA GLY A 41 -2.53 30.16 13.65
C GLY A 41 -3.13 28.76 13.50
N GLN A 42 -4.29 28.62 12.86
CA GLN A 42 -4.99 27.33 12.72
C GLN A 42 -4.37 26.44 11.65
N PHE A 43 -3.77 27.02 10.60
CA PHE A 43 -3.02 26.25 9.60
C PHE A 43 -1.67 25.77 10.12
N ALA A 44 -1.12 26.39 11.17
CA ALA A 44 0.08 25.89 11.84
C ALA A 44 -0.19 24.71 12.79
N ALA A 45 -1.46 24.38 13.04
CA ALA A 45 -1.85 23.29 13.92
C ALA A 45 -2.08 21.97 13.16
N HIS A 46 -2.07 20.88 13.92
CA HIS A 46 -2.25 19.50 13.44
C HIS A 46 -3.55 19.24 12.66
N ILE A 47 -4.55 20.13 12.78
CA ILE A 47 -5.80 20.02 12.01
C ILE A 47 -5.59 20.23 10.51
N ALA A 48 -4.52 20.94 10.11
CA ALA A 48 -4.27 21.32 8.73
C ALA A 48 -3.33 20.36 7.99
N TYR A 49 -2.46 19.67 8.73
CA TYR A 49 -1.40 18.82 8.19
C TYR A 49 -0.72 18.03 9.32
N ASP A 50 0.13 17.11 8.92
CA ASP A 50 0.92 16.28 9.83
C ASP A 50 2.29 16.91 10.06
N ILE A 51 2.47 17.47 11.26
CA ILE A 51 3.66 18.21 11.65
C ILE A 51 4.89 17.29 11.61
N GLY A 52 5.83 17.63 10.73
CA GLY A 52 7.11 16.94 10.59
C GLY A 52 7.09 15.73 9.66
N ALA A 53 5.91 15.17 9.35
CA ALA A 53 5.78 13.97 8.52
C ALA A 53 6.46 14.13 7.16
N ALA A 54 6.20 15.24 6.45
CA ALA A 54 6.82 15.53 5.16
C ALA A 54 8.37 15.55 5.21
N GLN A 55 8.97 16.04 6.29
CA GLN A 55 10.42 16.07 6.44
C GLN A 55 10.98 14.66 6.69
N VAL A 56 10.28 13.84 7.49
CA VAL A 56 10.64 12.43 7.69
C VAL A 56 10.57 11.68 6.35
N THR A 57 9.49 11.85 5.59
CA THR A 57 9.27 11.24 4.28
C THR A 57 10.41 11.56 3.31
N ARG A 58 10.76 12.84 3.15
CA ARG A 58 11.86 13.25 2.25
C ARG A 58 13.22 12.68 2.71
N ALA A 59 13.48 12.67 4.02
CA ALA A 59 14.73 12.14 4.56
C ALA A 59 14.86 10.62 4.34
N LEU A 60 13.77 9.85 4.52
CA LEU A 60 13.73 8.42 4.23
C LEU A 60 13.86 8.15 2.73
N ALA A 61 13.09 8.83 1.90
CA ALA A 61 13.15 8.69 0.44
C ALA A 61 14.58 8.94 -0.09
N ALA A 62 15.24 9.99 0.39
CA ALA A 62 16.64 10.27 0.07
C ALA A 62 17.59 9.16 0.57
N ALA A 63 17.40 8.66 1.80
CA ALA A 63 18.26 7.62 2.37
C ALA A 63 18.10 6.25 1.70
N TYR A 64 16.93 5.94 1.14
CA TYR A 64 16.68 4.74 0.36
C TYR A 64 16.98 4.91 -1.13
N GLY A 65 17.11 6.13 -1.65
CA GLY A 65 17.09 6.37 -3.09
C GLY A 65 15.79 5.88 -3.72
N ALA A 66 14.67 6.22 -3.08
CA ALA A 66 13.31 5.80 -3.43
C ALA A 66 12.44 7.01 -3.82
N PRO A 67 11.43 6.82 -4.69
CA PRO A 67 10.45 7.87 -4.96
C PRO A 67 9.57 8.18 -3.74
N ALA A 68 9.05 9.41 -3.69
CA ALA A 68 8.00 9.79 -2.74
C ALA A 68 6.95 10.71 -3.37
N VAL A 69 5.68 10.50 -3.03
CA VAL A 69 4.57 11.38 -3.41
C VAL A 69 4.03 12.08 -2.17
N LEU A 70 4.10 13.42 -2.15
CA LEU A 70 3.69 14.24 -1.01
C LEU A 70 2.57 15.20 -1.44
N ALA A 71 1.56 15.34 -0.58
CA ALA A 71 0.50 16.29 -0.78
C ALA A 71 1.04 17.73 -0.76
N LYS A 72 0.68 18.55 -1.75
CA LYS A 72 1.07 19.96 -1.75
C LYS A 72 0.12 20.83 -0.93
N TRP A 73 -1.11 20.37 -0.75
CA TRP A 73 -2.19 21.12 -0.12
C TRP A 73 -2.65 20.49 1.19
N SER A 74 -3.22 21.32 2.05
CA SER A 74 -3.78 20.95 3.34
C SER A 74 -4.92 19.95 3.19
N ARG A 75 -4.98 19.01 4.13
CA ARG A 75 -6.12 18.10 4.29
C ARG A 75 -7.45 18.83 4.54
N LEU A 76 -7.40 20.10 4.96
CA LEU A 76 -8.59 20.94 5.09
C LEU A 76 -9.13 21.40 3.73
N LEU A 77 -8.31 21.44 2.68
CA LEU A 77 -8.80 21.64 1.33
C LEU A 77 -9.57 20.40 0.87
N ILE A 78 -8.90 19.25 0.92
CA ILE A 78 -9.46 17.93 0.63
C ILE A 78 -8.52 16.89 1.25
N ASP A 79 -9.08 15.92 1.98
CA ASP A 79 -8.28 14.91 2.67
C ASP A 79 -7.93 13.77 1.72
N LEU A 80 -6.66 13.72 1.30
CA LEU A 80 -6.14 12.74 0.34
C LEU A 80 -5.98 11.32 0.92
N ASN A 81 -6.16 11.15 2.23
CA ASN A 81 -6.19 9.82 2.85
C ASN A 81 -7.62 9.29 3.03
N ARG A 82 -8.66 10.03 2.63
CA ARG A 82 -10.05 9.57 2.69
C ARG A 82 -10.48 8.96 1.37
N GLY A 83 -11.46 8.06 1.41
CA GLY A 83 -12.15 7.62 0.20
C GLY A 83 -12.86 8.78 -0.49
N ALA A 84 -12.98 8.72 -1.82
CA ALA A 84 -13.66 9.76 -2.61
C ALA A 84 -15.16 9.88 -2.28
N ASP A 85 -15.74 8.86 -1.65
CA ASP A 85 -17.11 8.78 -1.16
C ASP A 85 -17.26 9.14 0.33
N ASP A 86 -16.16 9.42 1.04
CA ASP A 86 -16.18 9.70 2.46
C ASP A 86 -16.82 11.08 2.75
N PRO A 87 -17.79 11.16 3.68
CA PRO A 87 -18.48 12.42 3.99
C PRO A 87 -17.58 13.49 4.62
N THR A 88 -16.39 13.11 5.09
CA THR A 88 -15.36 13.98 5.67
C THR A 88 -14.23 14.33 4.71
N LEU A 89 -14.30 13.88 3.44
CA LEU A 89 -13.34 14.19 2.38
C LEU A 89 -13.08 15.70 2.26
N VAL A 90 -14.13 16.51 2.30
CA VAL A 90 -14.05 17.96 2.49
C VAL A 90 -14.56 18.27 3.89
N MET A 91 -13.64 18.33 4.86
CA MET A 91 -13.96 18.48 6.28
C MET A 91 -14.72 19.78 6.56
N LYS A 92 -15.94 19.68 7.11
CA LYS A 92 -16.74 20.86 7.50
C LYS A 92 -16.55 21.28 8.95
N LEU A 93 -16.19 20.33 9.82
CA LEU A 93 -16.03 20.52 11.26
C LEU A 93 -14.78 19.78 11.74
N SER A 94 -13.78 20.50 12.25
CA SER A 94 -12.55 19.92 12.79
C SER A 94 -12.31 20.43 14.22
N ASP A 95 -11.98 19.55 15.15
CA ASP A 95 -11.79 19.87 16.58
C ASP A 95 -12.94 20.69 17.21
N GLY A 96 -14.18 20.40 16.79
CA GLY A 96 -15.38 21.11 17.28
C GLY A 96 -15.54 22.53 16.71
N ARG A 97 -14.76 22.91 15.70
CA ARG A 97 -14.84 24.21 15.01
C ARG A 97 -15.27 24.04 13.56
N ILE A 98 -16.21 24.88 13.12
CA ILE A 98 -16.63 24.94 11.72
C ILE A 98 -15.49 25.51 10.89
N ILE A 99 -15.24 24.94 9.72
CA ILE A 99 -14.33 25.49 8.71
C ILE A 99 -15.16 26.35 7.75
N PRO A 100 -15.11 27.68 7.83
CA PRO A 100 -16.07 28.54 7.13
C PRO A 100 -16.11 28.32 5.61
N GLY A 101 -14.94 28.14 4.99
CA GLY A 101 -14.80 27.88 3.55
C GLY A 101 -15.26 26.49 3.09
N ASN A 102 -15.55 25.59 4.02
CA ASN A 102 -16.04 24.24 3.71
C ASN A 102 -17.50 24.01 4.13
N ARG A 103 -18.04 24.84 5.03
CA ARG A 103 -19.40 24.67 5.59
C ARG A 103 -20.44 24.43 4.49
N ASP A 104 -20.38 25.27 3.46
CA ASP A 104 -21.36 25.32 2.38
C ASP A 104 -20.85 24.61 1.10
N ALA A 105 -19.75 23.84 1.19
CA ALA A 105 -19.27 23.04 0.07
C ALA A 105 -20.31 21.98 -0.31
N ASP A 106 -20.82 22.08 -1.54
CA ASP A 106 -21.79 21.20 -2.14
C ASP A 106 -21.11 20.14 -3.03
N GLY A 107 -21.90 19.30 -3.69
CA GLY A 107 -21.35 18.24 -4.56
C GLY A 107 -20.52 18.79 -5.73
N ALA A 108 -20.85 19.96 -6.27
CA ALA A 108 -20.10 20.57 -7.36
C ALA A 108 -18.72 21.06 -6.90
N GLU A 109 -18.65 21.65 -5.71
CA GLU A 109 -17.39 22.07 -5.11
C GLU A 109 -16.51 20.87 -4.69
N VAL A 110 -17.11 19.80 -4.16
CA VAL A 110 -16.39 18.55 -3.87
C VAL A 110 -15.83 17.94 -5.15
N GLU A 111 -16.63 17.83 -6.22
CA GLU A 111 -16.17 17.26 -7.50
C GLU A 111 -15.05 18.10 -8.12
N LYS A 112 -15.14 19.43 -8.03
CA LYS A 112 -14.05 20.31 -8.47
C LYS A 112 -12.75 20.05 -7.71
N ARG A 113 -12.79 19.88 -6.38
CA ARG A 113 -11.59 19.55 -5.59
C ARG A 113 -11.08 18.14 -5.89
N LEU A 114 -11.98 17.20 -6.18
CA LEU A 114 -11.62 15.86 -6.62
C LEU A 114 -10.80 15.91 -7.91
N GLU A 115 -11.29 16.60 -8.93
CA GLU A 115 -10.62 16.73 -10.24
C GLU A 115 -9.29 17.48 -10.15
N LEU A 116 -9.22 18.56 -9.38
CA LEU A 116 -8.04 19.42 -9.33
C LEU A 116 -6.94 18.89 -8.40
N TYR A 117 -7.28 18.19 -7.32
CA TYR A 117 -6.33 17.89 -6.25
C TYR A 117 -6.28 16.41 -5.88
N TYR A 118 -7.43 15.75 -5.74
CA TYR A 118 -7.49 14.35 -5.31
C TYR A 118 -7.04 13.39 -6.41
N ARG A 119 -7.72 13.39 -7.56
CA ARG A 119 -7.44 12.44 -8.66
C ARG A 119 -6.01 12.59 -9.17
N PRO A 120 -5.44 13.80 -9.35
CA PRO A 120 -4.05 13.95 -9.76
C PRO A 120 -3.05 13.39 -8.72
N TYR A 121 -3.33 13.52 -7.42
CA TYR A 121 -2.50 12.94 -6.36
C TYR A 121 -2.52 11.40 -6.40
N HIS A 122 -3.70 10.80 -6.44
CA HIS A 122 -3.82 9.34 -6.50
C HIS A 122 -3.29 8.77 -7.83
N ALA A 123 -3.46 9.48 -8.94
CA ALA A 123 -2.89 9.11 -10.23
C ALA A 123 -1.36 9.07 -10.16
N ALA A 124 -0.71 10.04 -9.51
CA ALA A 124 0.75 10.04 -9.35
C ALA A 124 1.26 8.84 -8.55
N ILE A 125 0.56 8.44 -7.48
CA ILE A 125 0.90 7.22 -6.74
C ILE A 125 0.74 5.98 -7.64
N ALA A 126 -0.37 5.88 -8.37
CA ALA A 126 -0.63 4.75 -9.26
C ALA A 126 0.37 4.67 -10.42
N GLU A 127 0.82 5.81 -10.96
CA GLU A 127 1.85 5.90 -11.99
C GLU A 127 3.21 5.41 -11.46
N GLU A 128 3.61 5.82 -10.26
CA GLU A 128 4.88 5.35 -9.67
C GLU A 128 4.84 3.87 -9.30
N ILE A 129 3.70 3.35 -8.82
CA ILE A 129 3.49 1.91 -8.66
C ILE A 129 3.61 1.19 -10.02
N SER A 130 3.00 1.73 -11.07
CA SER A 130 3.03 1.14 -12.41
C SER A 130 4.45 1.11 -12.96
N ARG A 131 5.21 2.20 -12.82
CA ARG A 131 6.63 2.30 -13.21
C ARG A 131 7.48 1.24 -12.52
N LEU A 132 7.29 1.02 -11.22
CA LEU A 132 8.00 -0.03 -10.49
C LEU A 132 7.62 -1.42 -11.00
N ARG A 133 6.34 -1.64 -11.30
CA ARG A 133 5.87 -2.94 -11.82
C ARG A 133 6.32 -3.25 -13.24
N GLU A 134 6.53 -2.24 -14.08
CA GLU A 134 7.11 -2.39 -15.43
C GLU A 134 8.53 -2.96 -15.38
N ASP A 135 9.28 -2.67 -14.31
CA ASP A 135 10.60 -3.27 -14.04
C ASP A 135 10.51 -4.72 -13.47
N GLY A 136 9.30 -5.29 -13.38
CA GLY A 136 9.06 -6.60 -12.76
C GLY A 136 9.10 -6.61 -11.23
N VAL A 137 9.07 -5.44 -10.60
CA VAL A 137 9.15 -5.28 -9.13
C VAL A 137 7.75 -5.29 -8.52
N VAL A 138 7.61 -5.93 -7.34
CA VAL A 138 6.46 -5.72 -6.44
C VAL A 138 6.86 -4.65 -5.42
N PRO A 139 6.38 -3.40 -5.53
CA PRO A 139 6.84 -2.35 -4.65
C PRO A 139 6.24 -2.46 -3.24
N THR A 140 6.99 -2.00 -2.24
CA THR A 140 6.50 -1.80 -0.87
C THR A 140 6.10 -0.35 -0.65
N ILE A 141 4.90 -0.09 -0.14
CA ILE A 141 4.39 1.28 0.09
C ILE A 141 4.51 1.63 1.58
N ILE A 142 5.11 2.76 1.90
CA ILE A 142 5.20 3.27 3.28
C ILE A 142 4.58 4.66 3.32
N SER A 143 3.39 4.77 3.91
CA SER A 143 2.74 6.06 4.16
C SER A 143 3.20 6.64 5.50
N MET A 144 3.55 7.92 5.52
CA MET A 144 4.10 8.62 6.67
C MET A 144 3.13 9.69 7.18
N HIS A 145 2.73 9.55 8.44
CA HIS A 145 1.78 10.42 9.14
C HIS A 145 2.33 10.82 10.51
N SER A 146 1.67 11.77 11.16
CA SER A 146 1.96 12.15 12.53
C SER A 146 0.71 12.52 13.31
N PHE A 147 0.75 12.31 14.62
CA PHE A 147 -0.40 12.59 15.49
C PHE A 147 -0.03 13.45 16.70
N THR A 148 -0.99 14.25 17.17
CA THR A 148 -0.84 15.07 18.39
C THR A 148 -0.58 14.23 19.62
N PRO A 149 0.35 14.60 20.53
CA PRO A 149 0.67 13.83 21.73
C PRO A 149 -0.47 13.77 22.75
N VAL A 150 -1.37 14.74 22.71
CA VAL A 150 -2.51 14.84 23.62
C VAL A 150 -3.75 15.09 22.79
N TRP A 151 -4.77 14.26 23.01
CA TRP A 151 -6.08 14.40 22.37
C TRP A 151 -7.14 14.57 23.44
N LYS A 152 -7.74 15.77 23.50
CA LYS A 152 -8.56 16.19 24.64
C LYS A 152 -7.75 16.00 25.93
N ASP A 153 -8.21 15.18 26.87
CA ASP A 153 -7.51 14.90 28.13
C ASP A 153 -6.67 13.61 28.08
N PHE A 154 -6.64 12.90 26.96
CA PHE A 154 -5.89 11.66 26.81
C PHE A 154 -4.48 11.91 26.29
N LYS A 155 -3.48 11.66 27.14
CA LYS A 155 -2.07 11.62 26.74
C LYS A 155 -1.81 10.31 25.99
N ARG A 156 -1.50 10.39 24.70
CA ARG A 156 -1.26 9.22 23.85
C ARG A 156 0.13 8.65 24.17
N PRO A 157 0.22 7.42 24.71
CA PRO A 157 1.48 6.88 25.22
C PRO A 157 2.44 6.45 24.11
N TRP A 158 1.90 6.10 22.94
CA TRP A 158 2.67 5.57 21.82
C TRP A 158 3.63 6.62 21.25
N HIS A 159 4.84 6.19 20.93
CA HIS A 159 5.80 6.98 20.15
C HIS A 159 5.53 6.82 18.65
N VAL A 160 5.20 5.60 18.23
CA VAL A 160 4.93 5.23 16.84
C VAL A 160 3.70 4.33 16.79
N GLY A 161 2.70 4.71 16.00
CA GLY A 161 1.60 3.85 15.58
C GLY A 161 1.94 3.15 14.27
N VAL A 162 1.56 1.88 14.16
CA VAL A 162 1.65 1.11 12.92
C VAL A 162 0.23 0.75 12.52
N LEU A 163 -0.24 1.37 11.45
CA LEU A 163 -1.58 1.22 10.91
C LEU A 163 -1.52 0.30 9.70
N TRP A 164 -2.42 -0.67 9.69
CA TRP A 164 -2.50 -1.71 8.67
C TRP A 164 -3.92 -2.29 8.63
N ASP A 165 -4.30 -2.79 7.44
CA ASP A 165 -5.55 -3.49 7.20
C ASP A 165 -5.37 -5.00 7.49
N LYS A 166 -5.74 -5.90 6.59
CA LYS A 166 -5.57 -7.36 6.72
C LYS A 166 -4.15 -7.86 6.44
N ASP A 167 -3.30 -7.04 5.80
CA ASP A 167 -1.96 -7.43 5.37
C ASP A 167 -0.88 -7.13 6.43
N GLY A 168 -0.72 -8.05 7.38
CA GLY A 168 0.24 -7.90 8.47
C GLY A 168 1.70 -8.18 8.12
N ARG A 169 2.04 -8.45 6.85
CA ARG A 169 3.36 -9.01 6.49
C ARG A 169 4.53 -8.05 6.73
N LEU A 170 4.29 -6.74 6.61
CA LEU A 170 5.26 -5.70 6.94
C LEU A 170 4.99 -5.12 8.33
N ALA A 171 3.71 -4.91 8.67
CA ALA A 171 3.31 -4.31 9.93
C ALA A 171 3.82 -5.10 11.15
N ARG A 172 3.67 -6.43 11.15
CA ARG A 172 4.08 -7.27 12.30
C ARG A 172 5.60 -7.25 12.54
N PRO A 173 6.46 -7.47 11.53
CA PRO A 173 7.91 -7.28 11.70
C PRO A 173 8.29 -5.87 12.12
N LEU A 174 7.65 -4.85 11.55
CA LEU A 174 7.94 -3.45 11.88
C LEU A 174 7.61 -3.12 13.33
N MET A 175 6.44 -3.53 13.83
CA MET A 175 6.07 -3.35 15.23
C MET A 175 7.07 -4.05 16.17
N ALA A 176 7.49 -5.27 15.82
CA ALA A 176 8.46 -6.01 16.61
C ALA A 176 9.84 -5.31 16.62
N ALA A 177 10.28 -4.78 15.47
CA ALA A 177 11.55 -4.06 15.35
C ALA A 177 11.52 -2.71 16.10
N LEU A 178 10.42 -1.96 16.01
CA LEU A 178 10.21 -0.73 16.77
C LEU A 178 10.25 -0.99 18.29
N ALA A 179 9.58 -2.04 18.75
CA ALA A 179 9.60 -2.43 20.16
C ALA A 179 11.01 -2.81 20.65
N ARG A 180 11.78 -3.56 19.84
CA ARG A 180 13.20 -3.86 20.13
C ARG A 180 14.07 -2.61 20.20
N ALA A 181 13.77 -1.61 19.37
CA ALA A 181 14.45 -0.31 19.40
C ALA A 181 14.01 0.59 20.56
N GLY A 182 13.10 0.14 21.43
CA GLY A 182 12.68 0.84 22.64
C GLY A 182 11.49 1.80 22.46
N PHE A 183 10.81 1.76 21.31
CA PHE A 183 9.60 2.55 21.10
C PHE A 183 8.38 1.92 21.80
N THR A 184 7.50 2.75 22.35
CA THR A 184 6.13 2.34 22.70
C THR A 184 5.32 2.34 21.42
N VAL A 185 4.89 1.16 20.97
CA VAL A 185 4.25 0.96 19.67
C VAL A 185 2.73 0.82 19.82
N GLY A 186 1.98 1.54 18.99
CA GLY A 186 0.54 1.35 18.82
C GLY A 186 0.25 0.42 17.66
N ASP A 187 -0.53 -0.64 17.88
CA ASP A 187 -1.04 -1.53 16.82
C ASP A 187 -2.43 -1.02 16.42
N ASN A 188 -2.55 -0.39 15.24
CA ASN A 188 -3.77 0.33 14.84
C ASN A 188 -4.24 1.34 15.91
N GLU A 189 -3.26 2.07 16.47
CA GLU A 189 -3.43 3.15 17.44
C GLU A 189 -2.54 4.34 17.04
N PRO A 190 -2.98 5.60 17.23
CA PRO A 190 -4.23 6.02 17.87
C PRO A 190 -5.46 5.96 16.94
N TYR A 191 -5.29 5.50 15.70
CA TYR A 191 -6.36 5.32 14.73
C TYR A 191 -6.27 3.93 14.09
N LYS A 192 -7.38 3.46 13.54
CA LYS A 192 -7.42 2.21 12.78
C LYS A 192 -6.91 2.42 11.36
N GLY A 193 -6.13 1.47 10.84
CA GLY A 193 -5.73 1.38 9.43
C GLY A 193 -6.67 0.55 8.54
N GLU A 194 -7.69 -0.09 9.13
CA GLU A 194 -8.70 -0.89 8.42
C GLU A 194 -9.82 -0.01 7.84
N LEU A 195 -9.47 0.94 6.97
CA LEU A 195 -10.42 1.89 6.38
C LEU A 195 -10.59 1.58 4.88
N GLU A 196 -11.77 1.10 4.51
CA GLU A 196 -12.09 0.87 3.10
C GLU A 196 -12.03 2.18 2.31
N ASN A 197 -11.49 2.10 1.08
CA ASN A 197 -11.30 3.21 0.15
C ASN A 197 -10.30 4.30 0.57
N ASP A 198 -9.65 4.19 1.73
CA ASP A 198 -8.56 5.09 2.12
C ASP A 198 -7.33 4.95 1.19
N CYS A 199 -6.33 5.82 1.33
CA CYS A 199 -5.19 5.84 0.41
C CYS A 199 -4.42 4.50 0.38
N MET A 200 -4.19 3.90 1.56
CA MET A 200 -3.47 2.62 1.66
C MET A 200 -4.33 1.43 1.23
N TYR A 201 -5.65 1.50 1.39
CA TYR A 201 -6.56 0.52 0.81
C TYR A 201 -6.51 0.57 -0.71
N VAL A 202 -6.61 1.76 -1.31
CA VAL A 202 -6.61 1.91 -2.78
C VAL A 202 -5.29 1.44 -3.39
N HIS A 203 -4.16 1.87 -2.81
CA HIS A 203 -2.85 1.66 -3.42
C HIS A 203 -2.12 0.43 -2.91
N GLY A 204 -2.28 0.08 -1.63
CA GLY A 204 -1.70 -1.10 -0.99
C GLY A 204 -2.60 -2.33 -1.11
N THR A 205 -3.62 -2.42 -0.25
CA THR A 205 -4.54 -3.59 -0.18
C THR A 205 -5.15 -3.94 -1.53
N GLY A 206 -5.66 -2.93 -2.24
CA GLY A 206 -6.35 -3.08 -3.53
C GLY A 206 -5.47 -3.65 -4.64
N ASN A 207 -4.15 -3.51 -4.51
CA ASN A 207 -3.17 -4.07 -5.45
C ASN A 207 -2.45 -5.30 -4.88
N GLY A 208 -2.76 -5.67 -3.64
CA GLY A 208 -2.10 -6.75 -2.90
C GLY A 208 -0.63 -6.51 -2.58
N LEU A 209 -0.22 -5.23 -2.58
CA LEU A 209 1.16 -4.81 -2.35
C LEU A 209 1.46 -4.76 -0.85
N PRO A 210 2.69 -5.14 -0.41
CA PRO A 210 3.11 -4.91 0.96
C PRO A 210 3.04 -3.42 1.28
N HIS A 211 2.35 -3.06 2.34
CA HIS A 211 2.20 -1.67 2.72
C HIS A 211 2.08 -1.50 4.24
N VAL A 212 2.33 -0.28 4.69
CA VAL A 212 2.10 0.13 6.09
C VAL A 212 1.93 1.64 6.16
N LEU A 213 1.13 2.11 7.10
CA LEU A 213 1.07 3.52 7.48
C LEU A 213 1.75 3.69 8.85
N ILE A 214 2.73 4.57 8.92
CA ILE A 214 3.50 4.87 10.13
C ILE A 214 3.04 6.22 10.68
N GLU A 215 2.48 6.19 11.89
CA GLU A 215 2.04 7.35 12.66
C GLU A 215 3.12 7.74 13.67
N ILE A 216 3.71 8.92 13.57
CA ILE A 216 4.74 9.37 14.53
C ILE A 216 4.15 10.40 15.48
N ARG A 217 4.36 10.25 16.80
CA ARG A 217 3.92 11.29 17.74
C ARG A 217 4.66 12.59 17.47
N GLN A 218 3.93 13.65 17.11
CA GLN A 218 4.50 14.84 16.46
C GLN A 218 5.53 15.59 17.32
N ASP A 219 5.52 15.46 18.65
CA ASP A 219 6.52 16.07 19.54
C ASP A 219 7.94 15.53 19.28
N LEU A 220 8.05 14.32 18.72
CA LEU A 220 9.32 13.68 18.37
C LEU A 220 9.93 14.24 17.07
N ILE A 221 9.12 14.91 16.23
CA ILE A 221 9.48 15.35 14.88
C ILE A 221 9.06 16.79 14.57
N ALA A 222 8.76 17.59 15.60
CA ALA A 222 8.22 18.95 15.44
C ALA A 222 9.16 19.95 14.74
N THR A 223 10.45 19.65 14.66
CA THR A 223 11.44 20.49 13.97
C THR A 223 12.11 19.74 12.82
N PRO A 224 12.61 20.43 11.78
CA PRO A 224 13.31 19.78 10.67
C PRO A 224 14.50 18.92 11.12
N GLN A 225 15.23 19.36 12.15
CA GLN A 225 16.35 18.63 12.73
C GLN A 225 15.89 17.37 13.45
N ALA A 226 14.80 17.45 14.24
CA ALA A 226 14.23 16.31 14.93
C ALA A 226 13.67 15.28 13.95
N ALA A 227 12.90 15.72 12.94
CA ALA A 227 12.39 14.85 11.87
C ALA A 227 13.51 14.13 11.11
N THR A 228 14.59 14.84 10.76
CA THR A 228 15.75 14.23 10.08
C THR A 228 16.52 13.27 10.98
N ALA A 229 16.61 13.54 12.29
CA ALA A 229 17.18 12.62 13.25
C ALA A 229 16.30 11.36 13.43
N PHE A 230 14.98 11.53 13.48
CA PHE A 230 14.03 10.44 13.61
C PHE A 230 14.05 9.54 12.37
N ALA A 231 14.10 10.10 11.16
CA ALA A 231 14.25 9.33 9.92
C ALA A 231 15.51 8.45 9.93
N ARG A 232 16.64 8.97 10.44
CA ARG A 232 17.88 8.20 10.59
C ARG A 232 17.76 7.07 11.61
N GLN A 233 16.97 7.25 12.68
CA GLN A 233 16.67 6.19 13.65
C GLN A 233 15.72 5.14 13.08
N LEU A 234 14.73 5.56 12.30
CA LEU A 234 13.70 4.69 11.76
C LEU A 234 14.22 3.80 10.61
N LYS A 235 15.15 4.30 9.80
CA LYS A 235 15.69 3.54 8.65
C LYS A 235 16.19 2.13 9.01
N PRO A 236 17.12 1.93 9.97
CA PRO A 236 17.59 0.57 10.30
C PRO A 236 16.48 -0.35 10.84
N ILE A 237 15.43 0.22 11.44
CA ILE A 237 14.26 -0.52 11.94
C ILE A 237 13.40 -1.00 10.77
N ILE A 238 13.18 -0.12 9.78
CA ILE A 238 12.50 -0.49 8.53
C ILE A 238 13.32 -1.53 7.77
N ASP A 239 14.64 -1.37 7.68
CA ASP A 239 15.54 -2.35 7.03
C ASP A 239 15.40 -3.75 7.66
N GLU A 240 15.34 -3.82 9.01
CA GLU A 240 15.12 -5.07 9.74
C GLU A 240 13.74 -5.68 9.43
N ALA A 241 12.68 -4.85 9.42
CA ALA A 241 11.32 -5.29 9.13
C ALA A 241 11.19 -5.84 7.70
N LEU A 242 11.77 -5.15 6.71
CA LEU A 242 11.82 -5.58 5.31
C LEU A 242 12.59 -6.90 5.16
N ALA A 243 13.72 -7.05 5.86
CA ALA A 243 14.49 -8.29 5.84
C ALA A 243 13.69 -9.48 6.39
N GLN A 244 12.91 -9.27 7.45
CA GLN A 244 12.05 -10.29 8.05
C GLN A 244 10.82 -10.62 7.20
N MET A 245 10.22 -9.63 6.53
CA MET A 245 9.13 -9.85 5.57
C MET A 245 9.57 -10.75 4.41
N GLY A 246 10.84 -10.64 4.00
CA GLY A 246 11.37 -11.32 2.83
C GLY A 246 10.99 -10.60 1.53
N PRO A 247 11.16 -11.26 0.36
CA PRO A 247 10.86 -10.66 -0.92
C PRO A 247 9.40 -10.18 -1.02
N PRO A 248 9.15 -8.94 -1.47
CA PRO A 248 7.81 -8.46 -1.78
C PRO A 248 7.10 -9.38 -2.77
N ALA A 249 5.82 -9.64 -2.52
CA ALA A 249 4.96 -10.46 -3.39
C ALA A 249 3.54 -9.93 -3.37
N ILE A 250 2.74 -10.19 -4.39
CA ILE A 250 1.32 -9.84 -4.36
C ILE A 250 0.57 -10.83 -3.45
N ARG A 251 -0.18 -10.35 -2.44
CA ARG A 251 -1.15 -11.16 -1.64
C ARG A 251 -2.33 -10.30 -1.22
N TYR A 252 -3.42 -10.91 -0.75
CA TYR A 252 -4.61 -10.22 -0.22
C TYR A 252 -5.24 -9.22 -1.22
N THR A 253 -5.31 -9.57 -2.49
CA THR A 253 -5.92 -8.73 -3.53
C THR A 253 -7.43 -8.55 -3.28
N ARG A 254 -7.97 -7.37 -3.60
CA ARG A 254 -9.43 -7.16 -3.67
C ARG A 254 -10.06 -8.04 -4.75
N SER A 255 -11.39 -8.16 -4.70
CA SER A 255 -12.15 -8.61 -5.85
C SER A 255 -11.77 -7.84 -7.10
N LEU A 256 -11.78 -8.51 -8.24
CA LEU A 256 -11.48 -7.91 -9.54
C LEU A 256 -12.34 -6.65 -9.74
N PRO A 257 -11.74 -5.56 -10.23
CA PRO A 257 -12.46 -4.29 -10.37
C PRO A 257 -13.63 -4.46 -11.34
N ALA A 258 -14.74 -3.77 -11.03
CA ALA A 258 -15.81 -3.62 -12.00
C ALA A 258 -15.32 -2.75 -13.17
N SER A 259 -15.66 -3.13 -14.40
CA SER A 259 -15.48 -2.25 -15.55
C SER A 259 -16.35 -1.00 -15.38
N GLU A 260 -15.83 0.15 -15.80
CA GLU A 260 -16.63 1.36 -15.94
C GLU A 260 -17.85 1.07 -16.84
N GLY A 261 -19.05 1.42 -16.38
CA GLY A 261 -20.31 1.12 -17.08
C GLY A 261 -20.87 -0.30 -16.92
N ALA A 262 -20.21 -1.19 -16.16
CA ALA A 262 -20.79 -2.50 -15.83
C ALA A 262 -21.99 -2.34 -14.88
N PRO A 263 -23.02 -3.21 -15.00
CA PRO A 263 -24.15 -3.18 -14.07
C PRO A 263 -23.67 -3.43 -12.63
N PRO A 264 -24.31 -2.82 -11.62
CA PRO A 264 -23.96 -3.02 -10.23
C PRO A 264 -24.12 -4.51 -9.88
N MET A 265 -23.14 -5.04 -9.17
CA MET A 265 -23.07 -6.44 -8.80
C MET A 265 -22.75 -6.54 -7.31
N ASP A 266 -23.57 -7.31 -6.59
CA ASP A 266 -23.34 -7.60 -5.19
C ASP A 266 -22.09 -8.47 -5.00
N GLU A 267 -21.50 -8.39 -3.81
CA GLU A 267 -20.25 -9.06 -3.47
C GLU A 267 -20.32 -10.58 -3.58
N LYS A 268 -21.47 -11.18 -3.25
CA LYS A 268 -21.66 -12.63 -3.34
C LYS A 268 -21.62 -13.07 -4.80
N THR A 269 -22.37 -12.40 -5.68
CA THR A 269 -22.37 -12.68 -7.11
C THR A 269 -20.98 -12.52 -7.71
N ARG A 270 -20.25 -11.47 -7.32
CA ARG A 270 -18.86 -11.25 -7.76
C ARG A 270 -17.92 -12.39 -7.34
N THR A 271 -18.00 -12.79 -6.07
CA THR A 271 -17.23 -13.91 -5.52
C THR A 271 -17.51 -15.21 -6.27
N GLU A 272 -18.78 -15.50 -6.58
CA GLU A 272 -19.19 -16.69 -7.32
C GLU A 272 -18.62 -16.70 -8.75
N LEU A 273 -18.60 -15.55 -9.43
CA LEU A 273 -18.03 -15.39 -10.77
C LEU A 273 -16.51 -15.53 -10.79
N GLU A 274 -15.81 -14.91 -9.85
CA GLU A 274 -14.35 -15.05 -9.69
C GLU A 274 -13.96 -16.50 -9.42
N ALA A 275 -14.69 -17.16 -8.51
CA ALA A 275 -14.50 -18.58 -8.23
C ALA A 275 -14.79 -19.45 -9.46
N ALA A 276 -15.81 -19.11 -10.27
CA ALA A 276 -16.11 -19.82 -11.52
C ALA A 276 -14.98 -19.66 -12.55
N ALA A 277 -14.43 -18.45 -12.71
CA ALA A 277 -13.29 -18.18 -13.58
C ALA A 277 -12.04 -18.96 -13.13
N PHE A 278 -11.74 -18.98 -11.82
CA PHE A 278 -10.63 -19.76 -11.27
C PHE A 278 -10.79 -21.26 -11.54
N ARG A 279 -11.99 -21.82 -11.29
CA ARG A 279 -12.28 -23.23 -11.62
C ARG A 279 -12.07 -23.52 -13.11
N ARG A 280 -12.46 -22.59 -13.99
CA ARG A 280 -12.27 -22.72 -15.44
C ARG A 280 -10.79 -22.69 -15.85
N LEU A 281 -10.00 -21.80 -15.25
CA LEU A 281 -8.54 -21.75 -15.45
C LEU A 281 -7.88 -23.06 -15.03
N VAL A 282 -8.19 -23.56 -13.84
CA VAL A 282 -7.65 -24.83 -13.33
C VAL A 282 -8.02 -25.98 -14.27
N ALA A 283 -9.29 -26.06 -14.70
CA ALA A 283 -9.72 -27.06 -15.68
C ALA A 283 -8.97 -26.96 -17.01
N HIS A 284 -8.73 -25.74 -17.52
CA HIS A 284 -7.96 -25.52 -18.74
C HIS A 284 -6.49 -25.98 -18.61
N LEU A 285 -5.83 -25.65 -17.49
CA LEU A 285 -4.45 -26.07 -17.24
C LEU A 285 -4.29 -27.59 -17.07
N ARG A 286 -5.36 -28.29 -16.67
CA ARG A 286 -5.40 -29.77 -16.60
C ARG A 286 -5.48 -30.42 -17.98
N THR A 287 -6.07 -29.77 -18.97
CA THR A 287 -6.09 -30.34 -20.34
C THR A 287 -4.79 -30.04 -21.10
N ARG A 288 -4.10 -28.94 -20.75
CA ARG A 288 -2.83 -28.52 -21.34
C ARG A 288 -1.62 -29.22 -20.72
N THR A 289 -1.57 -30.54 -20.81
CA THR A 289 -0.44 -31.36 -20.29
C THR A 289 0.88 -31.09 -21.04
N ASP A 290 0.81 -30.54 -22.25
CA ASP A 290 1.93 -30.06 -23.05
C ASP A 290 2.65 -28.86 -22.41
N VAL A 291 1.93 -28.04 -21.64
CA VAL A 291 2.48 -26.84 -21.00
C VAL A 291 3.11 -27.23 -19.67
N GLN A 292 4.44 -27.33 -19.62
CA GLN A 292 5.17 -27.70 -18.41
C GLN A 292 5.20 -26.53 -17.40
N ASN A 293 5.31 -26.86 -16.11
CA ASN A 293 5.40 -25.84 -15.08
C ASN A 293 6.60 -24.91 -15.28
N ILE A 294 7.74 -25.41 -15.78
CA ILE A 294 8.92 -24.58 -16.03
C ILE A 294 8.68 -23.54 -17.14
N ASP A 295 7.89 -23.89 -18.16
CA ASP A 295 7.52 -22.95 -19.22
C ASP A 295 6.62 -21.85 -18.67
N LEU A 296 5.65 -22.21 -17.83
CA LEU A 296 4.79 -21.23 -17.14
C LEU A 296 5.59 -20.32 -16.21
N MET A 297 6.54 -20.87 -15.45
CA MET A 297 7.42 -20.06 -14.60
C MET A 297 8.27 -19.09 -15.43
N ASN A 298 8.88 -19.56 -16.53
CA ASN A 298 9.72 -18.74 -17.39
C ASN A 298 8.96 -17.63 -18.11
N LEU A 299 7.72 -17.91 -18.53
CA LEU A 299 6.91 -16.98 -19.31
C LEU A 299 6.09 -16.02 -18.43
N ALA A 300 5.50 -16.53 -17.36
CA ALA A 300 4.45 -15.84 -16.60
C ALA A 300 4.75 -15.71 -15.10
N GLY A 301 5.87 -16.24 -14.59
CA GLY A 301 6.24 -16.13 -13.18
C GLY A 301 5.39 -16.96 -12.20
N PHE A 302 4.47 -17.79 -12.69
CA PHE A 302 3.68 -18.71 -11.87
C PHE A 302 3.43 -20.03 -12.60
N CYS A 303 3.09 -21.08 -11.87
CA CYS A 303 2.68 -22.36 -12.46
C CYS A 303 1.57 -23.03 -11.64
N ARG A 304 1.22 -24.29 -11.96
CA ARG A 304 0.18 -25.05 -11.24
C ARG A 304 0.47 -25.21 -9.74
N ASN A 305 1.75 -25.34 -9.37
CA ASN A 305 2.14 -25.40 -7.96
C ASN A 305 1.81 -24.09 -7.22
N CYS A 306 2.04 -22.95 -7.86
CA CYS A 306 1.73 -21.63 -7.31
C CYS A 306 0.23 -21.49 -7.05
N LEU A 307 -0.63 -21.96 -7.98
CA LEU A 307 -2.09 -21.97 -7.76
C LEU A 307 -2.49 -22.80 -6.54
N GLY A 308 -1.79 -23.92 -6.29
CA GLY A 308 -2.03 -24.76 -5.11
C GLY A 308 -1.56 -24.07 -3.83
N ASP A 309 -0.40 -23.43 -3.87
CA ASP A 309 0.11 -22.65 -2.74
C ASP A 309 -0.83 -21.45 -2.42
N TRP A 310 -1.35 -20.73 -3.43
CA TRP A 310 -2.36 -19.67 -3.24
C TRP A 310 -3.67 -20.20 -2.64
N TYR A 311 -4.14 -21.36 -3.09
CA TYR A 311 -5.34 -22.00 -2.52
C TYR A 311 -5.13 -22.37 -1.05
N ARG A 312 -3.95 -22.90 -0.69
CA ARG A 312 -3.58 -23.19 0.70
C ARG A 312 -3.54 -21.94 1.56
N GLU A 313 -2.95 -20.85 1.06
CA GLU A 313 -2.88 -19.57 1.77
C GLU A 313 -4.28 -19.02 2.04
N ALA A 314 -5.17 -18.99 1.03
CA ALA A 314 -6.56 -18.58 1.19
C ALA A 314 -7.35 -19.48 2.17
N ALA A 315 -7.06 -20.79 2.20
CA ALA A 315 -7.67 -21.72 3.15
C ALA A 315 -7.20 -21.44 4.60
N ALA A 316 -5.91 -21.17 4.79
CA ALA A 316 -5.34 -20.87 6.09
C ALA A 316 -5.95 -19.61 6.72
N GLU A 317 -6.26 -18.59 5.92
CA GLU A 317 -6.98 -17.39 6.36
C GLU A 317 -8.39 -17.68 6.90
N LYS A 318 -9.01 -18.76 6.42
CA LYS A 318 -10.30 -19.26 6.93
C LYS A 318 -10.15 -20.29 8.05
N GLY A 319 -8.94 -20.46 8.58
CA GLY A 319 -8.64 -21.45 9.61
C GLY A 319 -8.66 -22.90 9.12
N ILE A 320 -8.60 -23.11 7.80
CA ILE A 320 -8.59 -24.44 7.18
C ILE A 320 -7.14 -24.83 6.88
N ALA A 321 -6.64 -25.81 7.63
CA ALA A 321 -5.30 -26.35 7.40
C ALA A 321 -5.30 -27.31 6.18
N LEU A 322 -4.51 -26.97 5.17
CA LEU A 322 -4.20 -27.85 4.04
C LEU A 322 -2.69 -28.03 3.96
N ASP A 323 -2.24 -29.27 3.78
CA ASP A 323 -0.84 -29.50 3.42
C ASP A 323 -0.58 -29.14 1.94
N LYS A 324 0.70 -29.16 1.58
CA LYS A 324 1.15 -28.79 0.24
C LYS A 324 0.63 -29.72 -0.85
N ASP A 325 0.57 -31.02 -0.59
CA ASP A 325 0.19 -32.01 -1.60
C ASP A 325 -1.34 -32.05 -1.76
N GLN A 326 -2.09 -31.89 -0.67
CA GLN A 326 -3.54 -31.71 -0.69
C GLN A 326 -3.94 -30.50 -1.54
N ALA A 327 -3.34 -29.33 -1.30
CA ALA A 327 -3.66 -28.12 -2.04
C ALA A 327 -3.28 -28.21 -3.53
N ARG A 328 -2.17 -28.90 -3.83
CA ARG A 328 -1.76 -29.16 -5.21
C ARG A 328 -2.67 -30.18 -5.88
N GLU A 329 -3.10 -31.23 -5.19
CA GLU A 329 -4.06 -32.20 -5.71
C GLU A 329 -5.38 -31.53 -6.12
N ILE A 330 -5.85 -30.54 -5.33
CA ILE A 330 -7.01 -29.71 -5.71
C ILE A 330 -6.77 -29.00 -7.05
N VAL A 331 -5.56 -28.58 -7.38
CA VAL A 331 -5.24 -27.94 -8.68
C VAL A 331 -5.00 -28.97 -9.78
N TYR A 332 -4.25 -30.03 -9.53
CA TYR A 332 -3.92 -31.06 -10.52
C TYR A 332 -5.09 -31.99 -10.86
N GLY A 333 -6.04 -32.16 -9.93
CA GLY A 333 -7.15 -33.12 -10.05
C GLY A 333 -6.73 -34.58 -9.81
N MET A 334 -5.49 -34.80 -9.36
CA MET A 334 -4.91 -36.08 -8.94
C MET A 334 -3.66 -35.81 -8.09
N PRO A 335 -3.12 -36.82 -7.39
CA PRO A 335 -1.90 -36.65 -6.61
C PRO A 335 -0.73 -36.11 -7.46
N PRO A 336 0.03 -35.10 -7.00
CA PRO A 336 1.11 -34.49 -7.79
C PRO A 336 2.18 -35.49 -8.26
N ALA A 337 2.44 -36.51 -7.45
CA ALA A 337 3.37 -37.59 -7.80
C ALA A 337 2.88 -38.40 -9.03
N GLU A 338 1.57 -38.65 -9.13
CA GLU A 338 0.99 -39.30 -10.31
C GLU A 338 1.04 -38.41 -11.54
N TRP A 339 0.73 -37.12 -11.38
CA TRP A 339 0.84 -36.15 -12.49
C TRP A 339 2.26 -36.10 -13.05
N LYS A 340 3.26 -36.04 -12.16
CA LYS A 340 4.67 -36.04 -12.54
C LYS A 340 5.04 -37.27 -13.35
N LYS A 341 4.60 -38.45 -12.92
CA LYS A 341 4.87 -39.72 -13.63
C LYS A 341 4.21 -39.78 -15.01
N ARG A 342 3.00 -39.22 -15.17
CA ARG A 342 2.21 -39.33 -16.41
C ARG A 342 2.55 -38.26 -17.44
N TYR A 343 2.85 -37.03 -17.00
CA TYR A 343 2.83 -35.86 -17.88
C TYR A 343 4.04 -34.93 -17.74
N GLN A 344 4.84 -35.04 -16.68
CA GLN A 344 5.98 -34.15 -16.51
C GLN A 344 7.18 -34.67 -17.29
N THR A 345 7.73 -33.83 -18.17
CA THR A 345 8.96 -34.10 -18.89
C THR A 345 10.16 -33.49 -18.18
N GLU A 346 11.36 -33.99 -18.48
CA GLU A 346 12.58 -33.37 -18.00
C GLU A 346 12.79 -32.01 -18.69
N ALA A 347 13.15 -31.00 -17.91
CA ALA A 347 13.46 -29.68 -18.45
C ALA A 347 14.77 -29.68 -19.25
N SER A 348 14.75 -29.06 -20.43
CA SER A 348 15.93 -28.85 -21.26
C SER A 348 16.93 -27.91 -20.59
N ALA A 349 18.17 -27.90 -21.09
CA ALA A 349 19.21 -26.99 -20.61
C ALA A 349 18.80 -25.52 -20.82
N GLU A 350 18.15 -25.21 -21.95
CA GLU A 350 17.65 -23.86 -22.23
C GLU A 350 16.54 -23.44 -21.27
N GLN A 351 15.60 -24.34 -20.94
CA GLN A 351 14.54 -24.07 -19.99
C GLN A 351 15.10 -23.83 -18.57
N LYS A 352 16.09 -24.63 -18.16
CA LYS A 352 16.79 -24.45 -16.87
C LYS A 352 17.55 -23.12 -16.83
N ALA A 353 18.28 -22.78 -17.88
CA ALA A 353 19.02 -21.51 -17.97
C ALA A 353 18.08 -20.29 -18.04
N ALA A 354 16.93 -20.40 -18.69
CA ALA A 354 15.89 -19.36 -18.68
C ALA A 354 15.29 -19.20 -17.27
N PHE A 355 15.03 -20.31 -16.58
CA PHE A 355 14.53 -20.28 -15.20
C PHE A 355 15.53 -19.65 -14.24
N GLU A 356 16.80 -20.04 -14.32
CA GLU A 356 17.88 -19.43 -13.53
C GLU A 356 17.98 -17.93 -13.81
N ARG A 357 17.89 -17.49 -15.07
CA ARG A 357 17.88 -16.05 -15.40
C ARG A 357 16.66 -15.33 -14.84
N ALA A 358 15.46 -15.91 -14.94
CA ALA A 358 14.22 -15.33 -14.43
C ALA A 358 14.23 -15.23 -12.89
N SER A 359 14.66 -16.29 -12.20
CA SER A 359 14.86 -16.30 -10.74
C SER A 359 16.03 -15.41 -10.30
N SER A 360 17.00 -15.15 -11.19
CA SER A 360 18.09 -14.21 -10.96
C SER A 360 17.68 -12.77 -11.20
N SER A 361 16.80 -12.46 -12.16
CA SER A 361 16.24 -11.11 -12.32
C SER A 361 15.37 -10.70 -11.14
N GLU A 362 14.62 -11.66 -10.56
CA GLU A 362 14.00 -11.49 -9.23
C GLU A 362 15.04 -11.27 -8.10
N ALA A 363 16.30 -11.66 -8.30
CA ALA A 363 17.41 -11.44 -7.38
C ALA A 363 18.32 -10.26 -7.76
N VAL A 364 18.24 -9.67 -8.95
CA VAL A 364 19.12 -8.58 -9.43
C VAL A 364 18.60 -7.20 -9.03
N GLY A 365 17.40 -7.11 -8.45
CA GLY A 365 17.05 -6.02 -7.52
C GLY A 365 17.87 -6.00 -6.21
N LYS A 366 18.81 -6.93 -6.00
CA LYS A 366 19.68 -7.04 -4.81
C LYS A 366 21.10 -6.47 -4.97
N LYS A 367 21.34 -5.47 -5.83
CA LYS A 367 22.64 -4.78 -5.88
C LYS A 367 22.55 -3.28 -5.73
#